data_AF-A0A7S4LBL5-F1
#
_entry.id   AF-A0A7S4LBL5-F1
#
_cell.length_a   1.000
_cell.length_b   1.000
_cell.length_c   1.000
_cell.angle_alpha   90.00
_cell.angle_beta   90.00
_cell.angle_gamma   90.00
#
_symmetry.space_group_name_H-M   'P 1'
#
loop_
_entity.id
_entity.type
_entity.pdbx_description
1 polymer ?
#
loop_
_entity_poly.entity_id
_entity_poly.type
_entity_poly.pdbx_seq_one_letter_code
_entity_poly.pdbx_strand_id
1 'polypeptide(L)'
;EVANCTCFAGFYGPDCRNECPKDPTSGLVCNAPHGTCDDGAAGNGTCECEMGYYNESCSEFCPAYYPPVDHGFVLDMGGNATNETNGTIIIDFSPAPSPSP
;
A
#
# COMPACT_ATOMS: atom_id res chain seq x y z
N GLU A 1 27.30 -0.89 -28.74
CA GLU A 1 26.84 -1.88 -27.75
C GLU A 1 26.12 -1.13 -26.64
N VAL A 2 24.93 -1.58 -26.22
CA VAL A 2 24.24 -1.01 -25.06
C VAL A 2 24.64 -1.86 -23.86
N ALA A 3 25.49 -1.33 -22.98
CA ALA A 3 25.79 -1.98 -21.71
C ALA A 3 24.52 -1.92 -20.85
N ASN A 4 23.84 -3.05 -20.67
CA ASN A 4 22.75 -3.14 -19.70
C ASN A 4 23.36 -3.22 -18.30
N CYS A 5 23.13 -2.20 -17.48
CA CYS A 5 23.41 -2.28 -16.05
C CYS A 5 22.41 -3.26 -15.42
N THR A 6 22.90 -4.26 -14.70
CA THR A 6 22.05 -5.09 -13.83
C THR A 6 22.12 -4.50 -12.43
N CYS A 7 20.99 -4.03 -11.90
CA CYS A 7 20.94 -3.53 -10.54
C CYS A 7 20.98 -4.67 -9.53
N PHE A 8 21.52 -4.40 -8.34
CA PHE A 8 21.29 -5.27 -7.19
C PHE A 8 19.81 -5.21 -6.80
N ALA A 9 19.30 -6.28 -6.21
CA ALA A 9 17.92 -6.33 -5.74
C ALA A 9 17.62 -5.17 -4.79
N GLY A 10 16.49 -4.48 -5.01
CA GLY A 10 16.11 -3.30 -4.25
C GLY A 10 16.73 -1.98 -4.73
N PHE A 11 17.46 -1.98 -5.85
CA PHE A 11 17.98 -0.76 -6.50
C PHE A 11 17.40 -0.59 -7.90
N TYR A 12 17.14 0.66 -8.28
CA TYR A 12 16.47 0.98 -9.54
C TYR A 12 17.05 2.20 -10.26
N GLY A 13 16.64 2.37 -11.51
CA GLY A 13 17.03 3.45 -12.41
C GLY A 13 18.23 3.09 -13.30
N PRO A 14 18.48 3.88 -14.35
CA PRO A 14 19.43 3.52 -15.43
C PRO A 14 20.88 3.34 -14.95
N ASP A 15 21.23 3.92 -13.81
CA ASP A 15 22.53 3.81 -13.15
C ASP A 15 22.48 3.08 -11.79
N CYS A 16 21.32 2.50 -11.43
CA CYS A 16 21.09 1.72 -10.20
C CYS A 16 21.45 2.46 -8.89
N ARG A 17 21.35 3.81 -8.89
CA ARG A 17 21.71 4.63 -7.72
C ARG A 17 20.57 4.87 -6.74
N ASN A 18 19.33 4.61 -7.16
CA ASN A 18 18.16 4.82 -6.32
C ASN A 18 17.82 3.51 -5.60
N GLU A 19 17.40 3.63 -4.34
CA GLU A 19 17.01 2.49 -3.52
C GLU A 19 15.49 2.45 -3.36
N CYS A 20 14.92 1.26 -3.46
CA CYS A 20 13.50 1.03 -3.23
C CYS A 20 13.09 1.45 -1.80
N PRO A 21 11.84 1.94 -1.61
CA PRO A 21 11.32 2.27 -0.29
C PRO A 21 11.45 1.12 0.69
N LYS A 22 11.89 1.45 1.90
CA LYS A 22 11.96 0.51 3.02
C LYS A 22 11.03 0.98 4.12
N ASP A 23 10.38 0.03 4.76
CA ASP A 23 9.64 0.32 5.98
C ASP A 23 10.62 0.75 7.08
N PRO A 24 10.41 1.91 7.75
CA PRO A 24 11.35 2.41 8.75
C PRO A 24 11.43 1.55 10.01
N THR A 25 10.43 0.69 10.26
CA THR A 25 10.36 -0.14 11.47
C THR A 25 11.08 -1.48 11.28
N SER A 26 10.83 -2.15 10.16
CA SER A 26 11.36 -3.47 9.81
C SER A 26 12.66 -3.39 9.00
N GLY A 27 12.89 -2.28 8.28
CA GLY A 27 13.99 -2.12 7.34
C GLY A 27 13.82 -2.93 6.05
N LEU A 28 12.66 -3.55 5.84
CA LEU A 28 12.36 -4.39 4.68
C LEU A 28 11.91 -3.55 3.49
N VAL A 29 12.43 -3.88 2.31
CA VAL A 29 12.01 -3.27 1.04
C VAL A 29 10.55 -3.61 0.78
N CYS A 30 9.73 -2.58 0.52
CA CYS A 30 8.28 -2.71 0.34
C CYS A 30 7.59 -3.57 1.42
N ASN A 31 8.13 -3.53 2.65
CA ASN A 31 7.64 -4.31 3.79
C ASN A 31 7.40 -5.79 3.45
N ALA A 32 8.31 -6.41 2.69
CA ALA A 32 8.18 -7.79 2.22
C ALA A 32 7.72 -8.74 3.35
N PRO A 33 6.73 -9.62 3.10
CA PRO A 33 6.18 -9.98 1.80
C PRO A 33 5.07 -9.05 1.28
N HIS A 34 4.72 -7.98 2.00
CA HIS A 34 3.53 -7.16 1.71
C HIS A 34 3.63 -6.25 0.49
N GLY A 35 4.74 -6.29 -0.24
CA GLY A 35 4.91 -5.58 -1.48
C GLY A 35 6.14 -6.02 -2.25
N THR A 36 6.15 -5.70 -3.54
CA THR A 36 7.26 -5.95 -4.46
C THR A 36 7.71 -4.64 -5.08
N CYS A 37 9.02 -4.38 -5.12
CA CYS A 37 9.55 -3.19 -5.76
C CYS A 37 9.72 -3.39 -7.27
N ASP A 38 9.36 -2.37 -8.06
CA ASP A 38 9.77 -2.24 -9.46
C ASP A 38 11.25 -1.81 -9.54
N ASP A 39 12.15 -2.78 -9.36
CA ASP A 39 13.60 -2.58 -9.33
C ASP A 39 14.28 -2.86 -10.69
N GLY A 40 15.60 -2.66 -10.76
CA GLY A 40 16.36 -2.83 -12.00
C GLY A 40 16.53 -1.55 -12.81
N ALA A 41 17.29 -1.65 -13.91
CA ALA A 41 17.73 -0.47 -14.67
C ALA A 41 16.57 0.26 -15.38
N ALA A 42 15.47 -0.45 -15.62
CA ALA A 42 14.24 0.08 -16.16
C ALA A 42 13.15 0.31 -15.09
N GLY A 43 13.39 -0.12 -13.85
CA GLY A 43 12.45 0.02 -12.75
C GLY A 43 12.34 1.47 -12.28
N ASN A 44 11.17 1.82 -11.76
CA ASN A 44 10.86 3.17 -11.28
C ASN A 44 10.90 3.29 -9.73
N GLY A 45 11.15 2.19 -9.02
CA GLY A 45 11.26 2.17 -7.56
C GLY A 45 9.94 2.20 -6.80
N THR A 46 8.80 2.09 -7.50
CA THR A 46 7.50 2.01 -6.83
C THR A 46 7.28 0.63 -6.22
N CYS A 47 6.68 0.60 -5.03
CA CYS A 47 6.24 -0.63 -4.40
C CYS A 47 4.82 -0.97 -4.85
N GLU A 48 4.65 -2.11 -5.50
CA GLU A 48 3.34 -2.71 -5.72
C GLU A 48 2.96 -3.49 -4.47
N CYS A 49 2.00 -2.96 -3.72
CA CYS A 49 1.58 -3.55 -2.46
C CYS A 49 0.62 -4.71 -2.66
N GLU A 50 0.76 -5.73 -1.81
CA GLU A 50 -0.24 -6.75 -1.66
C GLU A 50 -1.57 -6.14 -1.24
N MET A 51 -2.61 -6.83 -1.65
CA MET A 51 -3.99 -6.56 -1.30
C MET A 51 -4.17 -6.29 0.20
N GLY A 52 -4.71 -5.11 0.54
CA GLY A 52 -4.92 -4.70 1.93
C GLY A 52 -3.76 -3.92 2.57
N TYR A 53 -2.64 -3.75 1.87
CA TYR A 53 -1.53 -2.89 2.28
C TYR A 53 -1.43 -1.65 1.39
N TYR A 54 -0.96 -0.55 1.95
CA TYR A 54 -0.78 0.72 1.24
C TYR A 54 0.42 1.49 1.80
N ASN A 55 0.63 2.70 1.25
CA ASN A 55 1.76 3.61 1.45
C ASN A 55 2.98 3.26 0.58
N GLU A 56 4.01 4.11 0.63
CA GLU A 56 5.20 3.99 -0.23
C GLU A 56 6.01 2.71 0.00
N SER A 57 5.89 2.10 1.18
CA SER A 57 6.64 0.92 1.60
C SER A 57 5.74 -0.28 1.92
N CYS A 58 4.45 -0.23 1.63
CA CYS A 58 3.46 -1.26 1.95
C CYS A 58 3.43 -1.66 3.43
N SER A 59 3.74 -0.72 4.33
CA SER A 59 3.79 -0.97 5.77
C SER A 59 2.49 -0.74 6.50
N GLU A 60 1.58 0.02 5.91
CA GLU A 60 0.28 0.29 6.50
C GLU A 60 -0.77 -0.70 6.00
N PHE A 61 -1.46 -1.33 6.93
CA PHE A 61 -2.57 -2.22 6.65
C PHE A 61 -3.88 -1.43 6.66
N CYS A 62 -4.72 -1.69 5.66
CA CYS A 62 -6.07 -1.16 5.56
C CYS A 62 -7.06 -2.18 6.15
N PRO A 63 -7.51 -2.02 7.41
CA PRO A 63 -8.46 -2.95 8.05
C PRO A 63 -9.85 -2.95 7.41
N ALA A 64 -10.12 -1.96 6.56
CA ALA A 64 -11.28 -1.82 5.71
C ALA A 64 -11.28 -2.79 4.51
N TYR A 65 -10.16 -3.48 4.24
CA TYR A 65 -10.05 -4.47 3.18
C TYR A 65 -10.70 -5.80 3.59
N TYR A 66 -12.03 -5.85 3.57
CA TYR A 66 -12.76 -7.11 3.49
C TYR A 66 -12.79 -7.56 2.01
N PRO A 67 -12.41 -8.81 1.69
CA PRO A 67 -12.46 -9.32 0.31
C PRO A 67 -13.87 -9.11 -0.28
N PRO A 68 -13.97 -8.90 -1.60
CA PRO A 68 -15.11 -8.24 -2.22
C PRO A 68 -16.41 -8.99 -1.99
N VAL A 69 -17.33 -8.36 -1.26
CA VAL A 69 -18.76 -8.54 -1.49
C VAL A 69 -19.17 -7.56 -2.60
N ASP A 70 -18.72 -7.85 -3.81
CA ASP A 70 -19.25 -7.50 -5.15
C ASP A 70 -19.82 -6.10 -5.51
N HIS A 71 -19.90 -5.08 -4.64
CA HIS A 71 -20.53 -3.81 -5.03
C HIS A 71 -19.95 -2.57 -4.31
N GLY A 72 -19.06 -1.86 -5.02
CA GLY A 72 -18.96 -0.38 -5.05
C GLY A 72 -18.94 0.36 -3.72
N PHE A 73 -17.80 0.33 -3.03
CA PHE A 73 -17.72 1.00 -1.75
C PHE A 73 -16.37 1.59 -1.37
N VAL A 74 -16.40 2.85 -0.93
CA VAL A 74 -15.25 3.58 -0.40
C VAL A 74 -15.46 3.87 1.09
N LEU A 75 -14.43 3.57 1.88
CA LEU A 75 -14.39 3.82 3.32
C LEU A 75 -13.57 5.09 3.59
N ASP A 76 -14.14 6.04 4.34
CA ASP A 76 -13.46 7.27 4.81
C ASP A 76 -12.49 6.92 5.96
N MET A 77 -11.56 7.82 6.30
CA MET A 77 -10.64 7.74 7.45
C MET A 77 -11.34 7.54 8.81
N GLY A 78 -12.66 7.70 8.87
CA GLY A 78 -13.50 7.33 10.02
C GLY A 78 -14.00 5.89 10.05
N GLY A 79 -13.59 5.03 9.10
CA GLY A 79 -14.12 3.67 8.95
C GLY A 79 -15.57 3.63 8.45
N ASN A 80 -16.05 4.77 7.96
CA ASN A 80 -17.42 4.94 7.52
C ASN A 80 -17.52 4.79 6.02
N ALA A 81 -18.68 4.38 5.62
CA ALA A 81 -18.90 3.40 4.62
C ALA A 81 -19.87 4.14 3.67
N THR A 82 -19.34 4.76 2.59
CA THR A 82 -20.13 5.69 1.76
C THR A 82 -20.37 5.20 0.33
N ASN A 83 -21.60 5.38 -0.16
CA ASN A 83 -21.97 5.08 -1.54
C ASN A 83 -21.44 6.17 -2.48
N GLU A 84 -20.65 5.76 -3.48
CA GLU A 84 -20.00 6.62 -4.49
C GLU A 84 -20.98 7.45 -5.36
N THR A 85 -22.25 7.06 -5.43
CA THR A 85 -23.25 7.74 -6.29
C THR A 85 -23.89 8.95 -5.62
N ASN A 86 -23.93 9.02 -4.29
CA ASN A 86 -24.70 10.05 -3.57
C ASN A 86 -24.13 10.45 -2.20
N GLY A 87 -22.92 10.00 -1.84
CA GLY A 87 -22.24 10.37 -0.59
C GLY A 87 -22.98 9.94 0.68
N THR A 88 -23.90 8.98 0.57
CA THR A 88 -24.72 8.51 1.68
C THR A 88 -23.99 7.42 2.45
N ILE A 89 -23.91 7.57 3.78
CA ILE A 89 -23.41 6.58 4.72
C ILE A 89 -24.38 5.39 4.78
N ILE A 90 -23.91 4.18 4.48
CA ILE A 90 -24.75 2.96 4.48
C ILE A 90 -24.43 1.99 5.62
N ILE A 91 -23.28 2.14 6.29
CA ILE A 91 -22.92 1.36 7.48
C ILE A 91 -22.11 2.24 8.43
N ASP A 92 -22.76 2.72 9.49
CA ASP A 92 -22.11 3.50 10.54
C ASP A 92 -21.52 2.55 11.58
N PHE A 93 -20.23 2.23 11.45
CA PHE A 93 -19.45 1.58 12.52
C PHE A 93 -18.90 2.63 13.48
N SER A 94 -19.78 3.47 14.04
CA SER A 94 -19.40 4.31 15.18
C SER A 94 -18.75 3.43 16.25
N PRO A 95 -17.56 3.80 16.76
CA PRO A 95 -16.92 3.03 17.81
C PRO A 95 -17.88 2.93 18.99
N ALA A 96 -18.15 1.71 19.45
CA ALA A 96 -18.97 1.46 20.62
C ALA A 96 -18.51 2.40 21.76
N PRO A 97 -19.44 3.03 22.51
CA PRO A 97 -19.06 3.97 23.54
C PRO A 97 -18.10 3.29 24.51
N SER A 98 -16.95 3.92 24.73
CA SER A 98 -15.96 3.48 25.71
C SER A 98 -16.66 3.28 27.06
N PRO A 99 -16.33 2.20 27.81
CA PRO A 99 -16.90 2.04 29.13
C PRO A 99 -16.45 3.23 30.00
N SER A 100 -17.43 4.00 30.45
CA SER A 100 -17.24 5.10 31.41
C SER A 100 -16.83 4.55 32.79
N PRO A 101 -16.23 5.39 33.66
CA PRO A 101 -14.97 5.16 34.37
C PRO A 101 -14.94 4.03 35.39
#